data_AF-A0A1S7SEY3-F1
#
_entry.id   AF-A0A1S7SEY3-F1
#
_cell.length_a   1.000
_cell.length_b   1.000
_cell.length_c   1.000
_cell.angle_alpha   90.00
_cell.angle_beta   90.00
_cell.angle_gamma   90.00
#
_symmetry.space_group_name_H-M   'P 1'
#
loop_
_entity.id
_entity.type
_entity.pdbx_description
1 polymer ?
#
loop_
_entity_poly.entity_id
_entity_poly.type
_entity_poly.pdbx_seq_one_letter_code
_entity_poly.pdbx_strand_id
1 'polypeptide(L)'
;MKDIAQPFEIFCADVAPLAVKRGPLLCQLPPSLAFDAAVLDTAFRAIRNIDDGQIVLEARHKSWASAEAVDFLKSYAIDRVLADPSPVWPAEIFVLLRVICVCTENRRSTIRVTRTRR
;
A
#
# COMPACT_ATOMS: atom_id res chain seq x y z
N MET A 1 8.20 9.80 -5.29
CA MET A 1 8.69 8.55 -4.71
C MET A 1 10.21 8.41 -4.95
N LYS A 2 10.99 9.42 -4.59
CA LYS A 2 12.45 9.43 -4.76
C LYS A 2 13.09 9.44 -3.38
N ASP A 3 14.32 8.93 -3.27
CA ASP A 3 15.13 8.98 -2.05
C ASP A 3 14.45 8.34 -0.81
N ILE A 4 13.65 7.28 -1.04
CA ILE A 4 12.84 6.65 0.02
C ILE A 4 13.66 5.78 0.99
N ALA A 5 14.85 5.31 0.58
CA ALA A 5 15.60 4.29 1.30
C ALA A 5 15.90 4.70 2.75
N GLN A 6 16.57 5.84 2.95
CA GLN A 6 16.96 6.30 4.29
C GLN A 6 15.75 6.64 5.18
N PRO A 7 14.73 7.41 4.73
CA PRO A 7 13.53 7.64 5.53
C PRO A 7 12.80 6.36 5.91
N PHE A 8 12.75 5.38 5.01
CA PHE A 8 12.07 4.11 5.27
C PHE A 8 12.83 3.22 6.25
N GLU A 9 14.16 3.19 6.18
CA GLU A 9 15.01 2.50 7.14
C GLU A 9 14.81 3.04 8.56
N ILE A 10 14.83 4.36 8.73
CA ILE A 10 14.57 5.02 10.01
C ILE A 10 13.18 4.66 10.53
N PHE A 11 12.16 4.78 9.68
CA PHE A 11 10.79 4.42 10.06
C PHE A 11 10.68 2.95 10.51
N CYS A 12 11.33 2.02 9.79
CA CYS A 12 11.31 0.60 10.14
C CYS A 12 11.99 0.35 11.49
N ALA A 13 13.09 1.05 11.79
CA ALA A 13 13.76 0.98 13.08
C ALA A 13 12.86 1.50 14.22
N ASP A 14 12.17 2.62 14.01
CA ASP A 14 11.27 3.23 15.00
C ASP A 14 10.08 2.32 15.34
N VAL A 15 9.56 1.57 14.37
CA VAL A 15 8.42 0.66 14.57
C VAL A 15 8.84 -0.78 14.89
N ALA A 16 10.13 -1.10 14.86
CA ALA A 16 10.64 -2.44 15.17
C ALA A 16 10.16 -2.98 16.54
N PRO A 17 10.06 -2.17 17.62
CA PRO A 17 9.55 -2.65 18.92
C PRO A 17 8.11 -3.18 18.89
N LEU A 18 7.32 -2.87 17.87
CA LEU A 18 5.97 -3.43 17.73
C LEU A 18 5.98 -4.93 17.44
N ALA A 19 7.07 -5.47 16.86
CA ALA A 19 7.26 -6.88 16.55
C ALA A 19 5.99 -7.52 15.95
N VAL A 20 5.45 -8.57 16.59
CA VAL A 20 4.24 -9.30 16.13
C VAL A 20 2.97 -8.44 16.10
N LYS A 21 2.96 -7.28 16.75
CA LYS A 21 1.83 -6.33 16.78
C LYS A 21 1.87 -5.30 15.66
N ARG A 22 2.97 -5.20 14.89
CA ARG A 22 3.16 -4.17 13.84
C ARG A 22 2.05 -4.20 12.79
N GLY A 23 1.60 -5.39 12.42
CA GLY A 23 0.68 -5.54 11.30
C GLY A 23 1.30 -5.09 9.97
N PRO A 24 0.45 -4.86 8.95
CA PRO A 24 0.89 -4.43 7.62
C PRO A 24 1.23 -2.94 7.60
N LEU A 25 2.22 -2.56 6.78
CA LEU A 25 2.55 -1.16 6.52
C LEU A 25 1.61 -0.60 5.43
N LEU A 26 0.97 0.53 5.72
CA LEU A 26 0.13 1.24 4.78
C LEU A 26 0.97 2.27 3.99
N CYS A 27 1.04 2.10 2.67
CA CYS A 27 1.59 3.06 1.74
C CYS A 27 0.44 3.85 1.09
N GLN A 28 0.15 5.04 1.63
CA GLN A 28 -0.88 5.90 1.09
C GLN A 28 -0.29 6.90 0.09
N LEU A 29 -0.81 6.90 -1.14
CA LEU A 29 -0.29 7.75 -2.22
C LEU A 29 -1.15 9.02 -2.38
N PRO A 30 -0.52 10.18 -2.69
CA PRO A 30 -1.27 11.38 -2.99
C PRO A 30 -2.01 11.24 -4.33
N PRO A 31 -3.13 11.96 -4.54
CA PRO A 31 -3.91 11.88 -5.77
C PRO A 31 -3.16 12.38 -7.01
N SER A 32 -2.06 13.13 -6.86
CA SER A 32 -1.21 13.58 -7.96
C SER A 32 -0.20 12.53 -8.44
N LEU A 33 0.02 11.45 -7.70
CA LEU A 33 1.00 10.44 -8.06
C LEU A 33 0.40 9.40 -9.02
N ALA A 34 0.55 9.67 -10.32
CA ALA A 34 0.25 8.69 -11.34
C ALA A 34 1.18 7.48 -11.27
N PHE A 35 0.66 6.31 -11.62
CA PHE A 35 1.45 5.12 -11.88
C PHE A 35 2.50 5.38 -12.96
N ASP A 36 3.77 5.12 -12.62
CA ASP A 36 4.94 5.15 -13.50
C ASP A 36 5.88 4.04 -13.00
N ALA A 37 5.96 2.94 -13.75
CA ALA A 37 6.71 1.77 -13.34
C ALA A 37 8.20 2.07 -13.13
N ALA A 38 8.81 2.94 -13.94
CA ALA A 38 10.24 3.24 -13.85
C ALA A 38 10.58 3.99 -12.54
N VAL A 39 9.75 4.96 -12.17
CA VAL A 39 9.91 5.71 -10.91
C VAL A 39 9.62 4.81 -9.70
N LEU A 40 8.59 3.97 -9.78
CA LEU A 40 8.16 3.13 -8.67
C LEU A 40 9.06 1.93 -8.43
N ASP A 41 9.66 1.36 -9.47
CA ASP A 41 10.54 0.17 -9.38
C ASP A 41 11.71 0.44 -8.44
N THR A 42 12.37 1.59 -8.61
CA THR A 42 13.48 2.01 -7.74
C THR A 42 13.04 2.11 -6.28
N ALA A 43 11.87 2.70 -6.02
CA ALA A 43 11.35 2.88 -4.67
C ALA A 43 10.95 1.56 -4.01
N PHE A 44 10.24 0.69 -4.73
CA PHE A 44 9.76 -0.57 -4.18
C PHE A 44 10.87 -1.60 -4.01
N ARG A 45 11.92 -1.59 -4.86
CA ARG A 45 13.15 -2.33 -4.59
C ARG A 45 13.82 -1.89 -3.30
N ALA A 46 13.97 -0.58 -3.09
CA ALA A 46 14.57 -0.07 -1.87
C ALA A 46 13.77 -0.50 -0.63
N ILE A 47 12.44 -0.42 -0.69
CA ILE A 47 11.55 -0.88 0.38
C ILE A 47 11.73 -2.37 0.64
N ARG A 48 11.75 -3.21 -0.40
CA ARG A 48 11.91 -4.68 -0.25
C ARG A 48 13.29 -5.11 0.20
N ASN A 49 14.32 -4.34 -0.08
CA ASN A 49 15.64 -4.59 0.48
C ASN A 49 15.71 -4.31 1.99
N ILE A 50 14.77 -3.52 2.54
CA ILE A 50 14.74 -3.11 3.95
C ILE A 50 13.73 -3.94 4.75
N ASP A 51 12.54 -4.23 4.20
CA ASP A 51 11.46 -4.95 4.90
C ASP A 51 10.69 -5.91 3.96
N ASP A 52 10.64 -7.17 4.38
CA ASP A 52 9.84 -8.23 3.73
C ASP A 52 8.41 -8.33 4.27
N GLY A 53 7.99 -7.38 5.10
CA GLY A 53 6.67 -7.37 5.71
C GLY A 53 5.53 -7.17 4.74
N GLN A 54 4.31 -7.41 5.21
CA GLN A 54 3.13 -7.12 4.41
C GLN A 54 2.99 -5.61 4.21
N ILE A 55 2.88 -5.19 2.95
CA ILE A 55 2.65 -3.81 2.56
C ILE A 55 1.32 -3.75 1.81
N VAL A 56 0.52 -2.75 2.14
CA VAL A 56 -0.72 -2.45 1.43
C VAL A 56 -0.68 -1.04 0.87
N LEU A 57 -1.16 -0.87 -0.36
CA LEU A 57 -1.08 0.39 -1.07
C LEU A 57 -2.46 0.98 -1.35
N GLU A 58 -2.63 2.22 -0.92
CA GLU A 58 -3.83 3.02 -1.14
C GLU A 58 -3.57 4.06 -2.22
N ALA A 59 -3.92 3.70 -3.46
CA ALA A 59 -3.81 4.58 -4.61
C ALA A 59 -5.02 5.52 -4.70
N ARG A 60 -4.77 6.77 -5.09
CA ARG A 60 -5.82 7.78 -5.31
C ARG A 60 -5.87 8.32 -6.74
N HIS A 61 -4.89 7.96 -7.57
CA HIS A 61 -4.85 8.35 -8.99
C HIS A 61 -5.35 7.22 -9.90
N LYS A 62 -6.16 7.57 -10.90
CA LYS A 62 -6.89 6.61 -11.75
C LYS A 62 -5.98 5.68 -12.56
N SER A 63 -4.75 6.12 -12.88
CA SER A 63 -3.79 5.30 -13.65
C SER A 63 -3.36 4.02 -12.94
N TRP A 64 -3.59 3.91 -11.63
CA TRP A 64 -3.37 2.68 -10.86
C TRP A 64 -4.41 1.58 -11.11
N ALA A 65 -5.48 1.88 -11.85
CA ALA A 65 -6.50 0.89 -12.22
C ALA A 65 -6.06 -0.02 -13.38
N SER A 66 -4.94 0.28 -14.07
CA SER A 66 -4.47 -0.51 -15.20
C SER A 66 -4.02 -1.92 -14.78
N ALA A 67 -4.13 -2.88 -15.70
CA ALA A 67 -3.63 -4.24 -15.47
C ALA A 67 -2.11 -4.26 -15.19
N GLU A 68 -1.36 -3.42 -15.90
CA GLU A 68 0.08 -3.23 -15.68
C GLU A 68 0.40 -2.82 -14.24
N ALA A 69 -0.32 -1.83 -13.69
CA ALA A 69 -0.13 -1.40 -12.31
C ALA A 69 -0.46 -2.53 -11.31
N VAL A 70 -1.51 -3.30 -11.59
CA VAL A 70 -1.90 -4.44 -10.76
C VAL A 70 -0.84 -5.54 -10.78
N ASP A 71 -0.30 -5.90 -11.95
CA ASP A 71 0.74 -6.92 -12.06
C ASP A 71 2.08 -6.46 -11.49
N PHE A 72 2.40 -5.18 -11.63
CA PHE A 72 3.55 -4.56 -10.97
C PHE A 72 3.44 -4.63 -9.44
N LEU A 73 2.27 -4.35 -8.86
CA LEU A 73 2.10 -4.50 -7.41
C LEU A 73 2.24 -5.96 -6.95
N LYS A 74 1.74 -6.92 -7.74
CA LYS A 74 1.91 -8.35 -7.45
C LYS A 74 3.38 -8.77 -7.46
N SER A 75 4.19 -8.29 -8.41
CA SER A 75 5.62 -8.65 -8.47
C SER A 75 6.39 -8.18 -7.23
N TYR A 76 5.90 -7.15 -6.54
CA TYR A 76 6.45 -6.66 -5.28
C TYR A 76 5.71 -7.20 -4.04
N ALA A 77 4.77 -8.14 -4.18
CA ALA A 77 3.93 -8.65 -3.10
C ALA A 77 3.23 -7.53 -2.29
N ILE A 78 2.79 -6.47 -2.97
CA ILE A 78 2.06 -5.35 -2.38
C ILE A 78 0.57 -5.55 -2.64
N ASP A 79 -0.21 -5.66 -1.56
CA ASP A 79 -1.66 -5.78 -1.67
C ASP A 79 -2.30 -4.41 -1.91
N ARG A 80 -3.50 -4.42 -2.50
CA ARG A 80 -4.29 -3.20 -2.75
C ARG A 80 -5.23 -2.93 -1.59
N VAL A 81 -5.39 -1.65 -1.26
CA VAL A 81 -6.39 -1.18 -0.30
C VAL A 81 -7.72 -0.91 -1.02
N LEU A 82 -8.82 -1.38 -0.41
CA LEU A 82 -10.14 -0.85 -0.73
C LEU A 82 -10.33 0.43 0.09
N ALA A 83 -10.21 1.57 -0.60
CA ALA A 83 -10.39 2.88 0.01
C ALA A 83 -11.88 3.25 0.07
N ASP A 84 -12.26 4.04 1.07
CA ASP A 84 -13.57 4.68 1.14
C ASP A 84 -13.43 6.21 1.20
N PRO A 85 -13.90 6.97 0.18
CA PRO A 85 -14.47 6.47 -1.08
C PRO A 85 -13.42 5.70 -1.90
N SER A 86 -13.85 4.89 -2.87
CA SER A 86 -12.93 4.11 -3.73
C SER A 86 -12.66 4.79 -5.08
N PRO A 87 -11.58 5.59 -5.22
CA PRO A 87 -11.31 6.35 -6.44
C PRO A 87 -10.67 5.53 -7.56
N VAL A 88 -10.07 4.37 -7.25
CA VAL A 88 -9.24 3.61 -8.20
C VAL A 88 -9.81 2.22 -8.48
N TRP A 89 -10.07 1.43 -7.43
CA TRP A 89 -10.51 0.04 -7.59
C TRP A 89 -11.89 -0.16 -6.98
N PRO A 90 -12.93 -0.41 -7.78
CA PRO A 90 -14.28 -0.54 -7.26
C PRO A 90 -14.40 -1.79 -6.36
N ALA A 91 -15.31 -1.75 -5.38
CA ALA A 91 -15.39 -2.71 -4.28
C ALA A 91 -15.61 -4.16 -4.74
N GLU A 92 -16.22 -4.34 -5.90
CA GLU A 92 -16.54 -5.63 -6.49
C GLU A 92 -15.28 -6.44 -6.87
N ILE A 93 -14.16 -5.76 -7.15
CA ILE A 93 -12.88 -6.41 -7.49
C ILE A 93 -12.22 -7.05 -6.25
N PHE A 94 -12.68 -6.67 -5.05
CA PHE A 94 -12.08 -7.08 -3.77
C PHE A 94 -12.74 -8.31 -3.15
N VAL A 95 -13.82 -8.83 -3.74
CA VAL A 95 -14.62 -9.95 -3.20
C VAL A 95 -13.83 -11.27 -3.14
N LEU A 96 -12.70 -11.39 -3.84
CA LEU A 96 -11.87 -12.60 -3.91
C LEU A 96 -10.47 -12.45 -3.29
N LEU A 97 -10.11 -11.28 -2.75
CA LEU A 97 -8.75 -10.98 -2.28
C LEU A 97 -8.69 -10.85 -0.75
N ARG A 98 -7.48 -10.94 -0.18
CA ARG A 98 -7.23 -10.48 1.20
C ARG A 98 -7.14 -8.96 1.15
N VAL A 99 -8.15 -8.27 1.68
CA VAL A 99 -8.30 -6.82 1.48
C VAL A 99 -8.23 -6.12 2.80
N ILE A 100 -7.41 -5.07 2.84
CA ILE A 100 -7.42 -4.12 3.94
C ILE A 100 -8.33 -2.98 3.52
N CYS A 101 -9.39 -2.76 4.30
CA CYS A 101 -10.30 -1.64 4.12
C CYS A 101 -9.72 -0.42 4.86
N VAL A 102 -9.57 0.71 4.17
CA VAL A 102 -9.18 1.96 4.83
C VAL A 102 -10.32 2.96 4.65
N CYS A 103 -10.99 3.26 5.77
CA CYS A 103 -12.01 4.30 5.85
C CYS A 103 -11.34 5.61 6.23
N THR A 104 -11.33 6.59 5.34
CA THR A 104 -10.91 7.96 5.68
C THR A 104 -12.14 8.79 6.01
N GLU A 105 -12.74 8.57 7.19
CA GLU A 105 -13.84 9.42 7.67
C GLU A 105 -13.26 10.60 8.47
N ASN A 106 -13.46 11.80 7.93
CA ASN A 106 -13.27 13.13 8.52
C ASN A 106 -12.11 13.29 9.55
N ARG A 107 -10.93 13.68 9.05
CA ARG A 107 -9.72 14.09 9.81
C ARG A 107 -9.09 13.09 10.79
N ARG A 108 -9.55 11.84 10.87
CA ARG A 108 -8.81 10.73 11.49
C ARG A 108 -8.82 9.52 10.56
N SER A 109 -7.69 9.25 9.89
CA SER A 109 -7.49 8.04 9.10
C SER A 109 -7.59 6.82 10.04
N THR A 110 -8.77 6.23 10.14
CA THR A 110 -8.97 5.02 10.93
C THR A 110 -8.80 3.82 10.01
N ILE A 111 -7.61 3.23 10.05
CA ILE A 111 -7.29 2.02 9.31
C ILE A 111 -8.03 0.86 9.98
N ARG A 112 -9.03 0.27 9.30
CA ARG A 112 -9.67 -0.97 9.74
C ARG A 112 -9.11 -2.15 8.95
N VAL A 113 -8.06 -2.77 9.50
CA VAL A 113 -7.54 -4.02 8.96
C VAL A 113 -8.51 -5.16 9.26
N THR A 114 -9.46 -5.40 8.34
CA THR A 114 -10.28 -6.61 8.37
C THR A 114 -9.52 -7.73 7.69
N ARG A 115 -8.82 -8.54 8.48
CA ARG A 115 -8.27 -9.80 7.98
C ARG A 115 -9.45 -10.73 7.69
N THR A 116 -9.80 -10.93 6.42
CA THR A 116 -10.70 -12.04 6.06
C THR A 116 -10.02 -13.33 6.52
N ARG A 117 -10.57 -13.95 7.57
CA ARG A 117 -10.15 -15.28 8.00
C ARG A 117 -10.30 -16.21 6.79
N ARG A 118 -9.28 -17.02 6.54
CA ARG A 118 -9.46 -18.23 5.72
C ARG A 118 -10.56 -19.09 6.33
#